data_AF-A0A5B8VRL8-F1
#
_entry.id   AF-A0A5B8VRL8-F1
#
_cell.length_a   1.000
_cell.length_b   1.000
_cell.length_c   1.000
_cell.angle_alpha   90.00
_cell.angle_beta   90.00
_cell.angle_gamma   90.00
#
_symmetry.space_group_name_H-M   'P 1'
#
loop_
_entity.id
_entity.type
_entity.pdbx_description
1 polymer ?
#
loop_
_entity_poly.entity_id
_entity_poly.type
_entity_poly.pdbx_seq_one_letter_code
_entity_poly.pdbx_strand_id
1 'polypeptide(L)'
;MDANPRLNHNLTTIVRQMDPTPEGLPLQLWCFTADVRWGPYEDTMSDIFDHLLTIAPEFGLEVFESPTGKDVITAMEHANLGVVGK
;
A
#
# COMPACT_ATOMS: atom_id res chain seq x y z
N MET A 1 0.45 -13.31 7.30
CA MET A 1 0.03 -12.75 8.60
C MET A 1 0.18 -13.76 9.72
N ASP A 2 -0.43 -14.95 9.61
CA ASP A 2 -0.43 -15.97 10.68
C ASP A 2 0.95 -16.45 11.13
N ALA A 3 1.96 -16.39 10.25
CA ALA A 3 3.34 -16.76 10.57
C ALA A 3 4.22 -15.58 11.02
N ASN A 4 3.71 -14.35 11.09
CA ASN A 4 4.52 -13.19 11.48
C ASN A 4 4.67 -13.11 13.01
N PRO A 5 5.85 -13.42 13.58
CA PRO A 5 6.03 -13.52 15.03
C PRO A 5 5.93 -12.18 15.76
N ARG A 6 5.93 -11.06 15.03
CA ARG A 6 5.79 -9.71 15.60
C ARG A 6 4.32 -9.29 15.77
N LEU A 7 3.36 -10.14 15.40
CA LEU A 7 1.94 -9.89 15.62
C LEU A 7 1.45 -10.59 16.89
N ASN A 8 0.49 -9.96 17.55
CA ASN A 8 -0.19 -10.53 18.70
C ASN A 8 -1.33 -11.44 18.20
N HIS A 9 -1.04 -12.73 18.13
CA HIS A 9 -1.98 -13.76 17.67
C HIS A 9 -3.11 -14.07 18.66
N ASN A 10 -3.07 -13.54 19.88
CA ASN A 10 -4.17 -13.67 20.84
C ASN A 10 -5.28 -12.64 20.62
N LEU A 11 -5.06 -11.67 19.73
CA LEU A 11 -6.02 -10.63 19.38
C LEU A 11 -6.49 -10.80 17.93
N THR A 12 -7.59 -10.12 17.61
CA THR A 12 -8.23 -10.22 16.30
C THR A 12 -7.28 -9.81 15.18
N THR A 13 -7.21 -10.66 14.16
CA THR A 13 -6.59 -10.34 12.87
C THR A 13 -7.63 -10.49 11.77
N ILE A 14 -7.74 -9.50 10.88
CA ILE A 14 -8.65 -9.50 9.73
C ILE A 14 -7.85 -9.19 8.47
N VAL A 15 -8.00 -10.03 7.46
CA VAL A 15 -7.52 -9.79 6.09
C VAL A 15 -8.71 -10.01 5.17
N ARG A 16 -9.18 -8.96 4.51
CA ARG A 16 -10.31 -9.07 3.58
C ARG A 16 -10.28 -8.03 2.48
N GLN A 17 -10.94 -8.34 1.38
CA GLN A 17 -11.31 -7.36 0.36
C GLN A 17 -12.49 -6.53 0.88
N MET A 18 -12.48 -5.23 0.58
CA MET A 18 -13.60 -4.32 0.83
C MET A 18 -14.48 -4.20 -0.41
N ASP A 19 -15.55 -3.42 -0.33
CA ASP A 19 -16.39 -3.14 -1.50
C ASP A 19 -15.59 -2.43 -2.60
N PRO A 20 -15.82 -2.75 -3.89
CA PRO A 20 -15.13 -2.08 -4.99
C PRO A 20 -15.36 -0.56 -5.01
N THR A 21 -14.34 0.18 -5.40
CA THR A 21 -14.38 1.64 -5.59
C THR A 21 -13.88 2.02 -6.99
N PRO A 22 -14.00 3.28 -7.43
CA PRO A 22 -13.38 3.75 -8.67
C PRO A 22 -11.85 3.57 -8.70
N GLU A 23 -11.21 3.53 -7.53
CA GLU A 23 -9.77 3.32 -7.33
C GLU A 23 -9.37 1.83 -7.28
N GLY A 24 -10.32 0.90 -7.49
CA GLY A 24 -10.08 -0.53 -7.54
C GLY A 24 -10.72 -1.29 -6.39
N LEU A 25 -10.06 -2.36 -5.94
CA LEU A 25 -10.59 -3.25 -4.88
C LEU A 25 -9.73 -3.12 -3.62
N PRO A 26 -10.16 -2.33 -2.62
CA PRO A 26 -9.33 -2.09 -1.44
C PRO A 26 -9.15 -3.35 -0.60
N LEU A 27 -7.97 -3.49 0.00
CA LEU A 27 -7.67 -4.54 0.98
C LEU A 27 -7.64 -3.95 2.38
N GLN A 28 -8.38 -4.57 3.30
CA GLN A 28 -8.28 -4.28 4.72
C GLN A 28 -7.33 -5.27 5.40
N LEU A 29 -6.29 -4.72 6.03
CA LEU A 29 -5.39 -5.42 6.94
C LEU A 29 -5.60 -4.86 8.35
N TRP A 30 -6.13 -5.68 9.25
CA TRP A 30 -6.28 -5.34 10.66
C TRP A 30 -5.52 -6.36 11.50
N CYS A 31 -4.59 -5.91 12.33
CA CYS A 31 -3.86 -6.76 13.26
C CYS A 31 -3.32 -5.92 14.42
N PHE A 32 -2.86 -6.60 15.47
CA PHE A 32 -2.21 -5.98 16.61
C PHE A 32 -0.75 -6.42 16.65
N THR A 33 0.18 -5.50 16.92
CA THR A 33 1.58 -5.85 17.14
C THR A 33 1.77 -6.50 18.51
N ALA A 34 2.77 -7.37 18.63
CA ALA A 34 3.18 -7.97 19.90
C ALA A 34 3.90 -6.97 20.83
N ASP A 35 4.40 -5.87 20.26
CA ASP A 35 5.15 -4.83 20.94
C ASP A 35 4.52 -3.46 20.70
N VAL A 36 4.45 -2.64 21.76
CA VAL A 36 3.86 -1.30 21.76
C VAL A 36 4.90 -0.19 21.68
N ARG A 37 6.19 -0.54 21.75
CA ARG A 37 7.29 0.42 21.54
C ARG A 37 7.27 0.88 20.09
N TRP A 38 7.54 2.17 19.90
CA TRP A 38 7.44 2.82 18.59
C TRP A 38 8.27 2.13 17.50
N GLY A 39 9.57 1.90 17.74
CA GLY A 39 10.46 1.30 16.74
C GLY A 39 9.97 -0.07 16.25
N PRO A 40 9.78 -1.07 17.14
CA PRO A 40 9.26 -2.38 16.74
C PRO A 40 7.88 -2.33 16.07
N TYR A 41 7.02 -1.41 16.48
CA TYR A 41 5.72 -1.19 15.85
C TYR A 41 5.87 -0.73 14.40
N GLU A 42 6.73 0.27 14.17
CA GLU A 42 7.06 0.81 12.84
C GLU A 42 7.70 -0.26 11.95
N ASP A 43 8.69 -0.99 12.46
CA ASP A 43 9.35 -2.10 11.74
C ASP A 43 8.35 -3.18 11.31
N THR A 44 7.40 -3.49 12.20
CA THR A 44 6.38 -4.51 11.91
C THR A 44 5.43 -4.04 10.80
N MET A 45 5.02 -2.77 10.82
CA MET A 45 4.22 -2.20 9.75
C MET A 45 4.98 -2.17 8.41
N SER A 46 6.23 -1.69 8.42
CA SER A 46 7.07 -1.60 7.21
C SER A 46 7.19 -2.96 6.53
N ASP A 47 7.58 -3.99 7.28
CA ASP A 47 7.79 -5.34 6.71
C ASP A 47 6.51 -5.96 6.14
N ILE A 48 5.34 -5.63 6.70
CA ILE A 48 4.05 -6.07 6.14
C ILE A 48 3.82 -5.42 4.77
N PHE A 49 3.99 -4.10 4.67
CA PHE A 49 3.77 -3.39 3.41
C PHE A 49 4.82 -3.71 2.37
N ASP A 50 6.10 -3.80 2.75
CA ASP A 50 7.19 -4.18 1.84
C ASP A 50 6.94 -5.56 1.23
N HIS A 51 6.52 -6.53 2.03
CA HIS A 51 6.17 -7.85 1.53
C HIS A 51 4.97 -7.81 0.57
N LEU A 52 3.91 -7.07 0.92
CA LEU A 52 2.71 -6.95 0.09
C LEU A 52 3.03 -6.30 -1.26
N LEU A 53 3.77 -5.19 -1.26
CA LEU A 53 4.17 -4.47 -2.47
C LEU A 53 5.10 -5.31 -3.33
N THR A 54 5.99 -6.09 -2.72
CA THR A 54 6.90 -6.98 -3.45
C THR A 54 6.16 -8.12 -4.14
N ILE A 55 5.15 -8.71 -3.49
CA ILE A 55 4.46 -9.89 -4.04
C ILE A 55 3.28 -9.54 -4.95
N ALA A 56 2.70 -8.33 -4.85
CA ALA A 56 1.54 -7.93 -5.65
C ALA A 56 1.71 -8.19 -7.17
N PRO A 57 2.86 -7.85 -7.80
CA PRO A 57 3.05 -8.09 -9.24
C PRO A 57 2.99 -9.57 -9.65
N GLU A 58 3.37 -10.50 -8.78
CA GLU A 58 3.33 -11.96 -9.05
C GLU A 58 1.90 -12.47 -9.24
N PHE A 59 0.91 -11.75 -8.68
CA PHE A 59 -0.51 -12.04 -8.86
C PHE A 59 -1.16 -11.22 -9.97
N GLY A 60 -0.38 -10.46 -10.74
CA GLY A 60 -0.89 -9.51 -11.72
C GLY A 60 -1.68 -8.36 -11.09
N LEU A 61 -1.37 -8.02 -9.84
CA LEU A 61 -1.97 -6.88 -9.14
C LEU A 61 -1.05 -5.67 -9.24
N GLU A 62 -1.66 -4.50 -9.37
CA GLU A 62 -0.98 -3.21 -9.34
C GLU A 62 -1.53 -2.38 -8.18
N VAL A 63 -0.64 -1.65 -7.51
CA VAL A 63 -1.02 -0.75 -6.42
C VAL A 63 -1.51 0.55 -7.03
N PHE A 64 -2.71 0.96 -6.64
CA PHE A 64 -3.27 2.24 -7.06
C PHE A 64 -2.67 3.39 -6.24
N GLU A 65 -2.17 4.42 -6.95
CA GLU A 65 -1.83 5.72 -6.39
C GLU A 65 -2.55 6.79 -7.21
N SER A 66 -3.20 7.74 -6.55
CA SER A 66 -3.84 8.85 -7.24
C SER A 66 -2.78 9.72 -7.91
N PRO A 67 -2.92 10.04 -9.22
CA PRO A 67 -1.96 10.89 -9.91
C PRO A 67 -1.93 12.28 -9.27
N THR A 68 -0.73 12.83 -9.14
CA THR A 68 -0.46 14.17 -8.66
C THR A 68 -0.25 15.15 -9.82
N GLY A 69 -0.20 16.45 -9.53
CA GLY A 69 0.10 17.45 -10.56
C GLY A 69 1.44 17.23 -11.26
N LYS A 70 2.42 16.61 -10.57
CA LYS A 70 3.71 16.26 -11.16
C LYS A 70 3.57 15.20 -12.25
N ASP A 71 2.74 14.19 -12.03
CA ASP A 71 2.50 13.11 -12.99
C ASP A 71 1.87 13.64 -14.28
N VAL A 72 0.98 14.64 -14.16
CA VAL A 72 0.39 15.33 -15.31
C VAL A 72 1.42 16.14 -16.08
N ILE A 73 2.27 16.91 -15.39
CA ILE A 73 3.33 17.71 -16.02
C ILE A 73 4.30 16.78 -16.76
N THR A 74 4.75 15.71 -16.12
CA THR A 74 5.61 14.70 -16.75
C THR A 74 4.93 14.07 -17.97
N ALA A 75 3.65 13.68 -17.87
CA ALA A 75 2.91 13.14 -19.02
C ALA A 75 2.82 14.15 -20.18
N MET A 76 2.61 15.44 -19.91
CA MET A 76 2.54 16.51 -20.92
C MET A 76 3.89 16.76 -21.61
N GLU A 77 4.99 16.77 -20.84
CA GLU A 77 6.35 16.89 -21.36
C GLU A 77 6.69 15.72 -22.30
N HIS A 78 6.39 14.49 -21.87
CA HIS A 78 6.58 13.29 -22.67
C HIS A 78 5.69 13.24 -23.93
N ALA A 79 4.50 13.85 -23.88
CA ALA A 79 3.60 13.98 -25.03
C ALA A 79 3.99 15.12 -25.99
N ASN A 80 5.08 15.85 -25.74
CA ASN A 80 5.52 17.04 -26.49
C ASN A 80 4.42 18.11 -26.61
N LEU A 81 3.47 18.10 -25.66
CA LEU A 81 2.44 19.11 -25.52
C LEU A 81 3.07 20.27 -24.76
N GLY A 82 3.51 21.29 -25.50
CA GLY A 82 4.20 22.45 -24.92
C GLY A 82 3.44 23.01 -23.72
N VAL A 83 4.13 23.08 -22.58
CA VAL A 83 3.59 23.70 -21.37
C VAL A 83 3.45 25.20 -21.65
N VAL A 84 2.25 25.63 -22.04
CA VAL A 84 1.92 27.05 -22.12
C VAL A 84 1.81 27.57 -20.69
N GLY A 85 2.84 28.26 -20.22
CA GLY A 85 2.76 29.03 -18.98
C GLY A 85 4.12 29.24 -18.34
N LYS A 86 4.67 30.44 -18.58
CA LYS A 86 5.64 31.10 -17.71
C LYS A 86 5.04 31.34 -16.31
#